data_AF-A0A4Y2CDT3-F1
#
_entry.id   AF-A0A4Y2CDT3-F1
#
_cell.length_a   1.000
_cell.length_b   1.000
_cell.length_c   1.000
_cell.angle_alpha   90.00
_cell.angle_beta   90.00
_cell.angle_gamma   90.00
#
_symmetry.space_group_name_H-M   'P 1'
#
loop_
_entity.id
_entity.type
_entity.pdbx_description
1 polymer ?
#
loop_
_entity_poly.entity_id
_entity_poly.type
_entity_poly.pdbx_seq_one_letter_code
_entity_poly.pdbx_strand_id
1 'polypeptide(L)'
;MILQTFLAPLNLKFLQCRSLKTENQSYASFHIEVYENDLQQLLDPTFWPEGCLIPEFYGKLKNDQISQEVIPGSDSNQPPYLDLSPNTDSK
;
A
#
# COMPACT_ATOMS: atom_id res chain seq x y z
N MET A 1 -0.69 8.60 -6.96
CA MET A 1 0.14 9.83 -6.91
C MET A 1 -0.36 10.98 -6.00
N ILE A 2 -1.65 11.06 -5.62
CA ILE A 2 -2.18 12.20 -4.83
C ILE A 2 -1.66 12.24 -3.38
N LEU A 3 -1.50 11.08 -2.73
CA LEU A 3 -1.05 11.03 -1.34
C LEU A 3 0.41 11.48 -1.17
N GLN A 4 1.30 11.06 -2.07
CA GLN A 4 2.72 11.44 -2.04
C GLN A 4 2.92 12.96 -2.14
N THR A 5 2.12 13.62 -2.98
CA THR A 5 2.16 15.09 -3.14
C THR A 5 1.58 15.81 -1.94
N PHE A 6 0.54 15.25 -1.32
CA PHE A 6 -0.04 15.77 -0.07
C PHE A 6 0.94 15.69 1.12
N LEU A 7 1.74 14.62 1.20
CA LEU A 7 2.70 14.40 2.29
C LEU A 7 4.02 15.18 2.11
N ALA A 8 4.29 15.73 0.93
CA ALA A 8 5.53 16.46 0.64
C ALA A 8 5.85 17.61 1.63
N PRO A 9 4.89 18.40 2.14
CA PRO A 9 5.16 19.48 3.09
C PRO A 9 5.70 19.02 4.45
N LEU A 10 5.49 17.75 4.83
CA LEU A 10 5.93 17.20 6.12
C LEU A 10 7.46 17.07 6.24
N ASN A 11 8.22 17.26 5.15
CA ASN A 11 9.69 17.18 5.14
C ASN A 11 10.24 15.89 5.81
N LEU A 12 9.55 14.77 5.60
CA LEU A 12 9.90 13.48 6.18
C LEU A 12 11.24 12.99 5.62
N LYS A 13 12.09 12.44 6.49
CA LYS A 13 13.43 11.94 6.07
C LYS A 13 13.32 10.69 5.20
N PHE A 14 12.27 9.92 5.40
CA PHE A 14 11.92 8.75 4.60
C PHE A 14 10.40 8.66 4.51
N LEU A 15 9.91 8.36 3.30
CA LEU A 15 8.51 8.14 3.04
C LEU A 15 8.37 7.10 1.94
N GLN A 16 7.73 5.98 2.25
CA GLN A 16 7.31 5.00 1.26
C GLN A 16 5.80 4.81 1.33
N CYS A 17 5.10 5.22 0.28
CA CYS A 17 3.67 5.02 0.14
C CYS A 17 3.41 3.81 -0.77
N ARG A 18 2.60 2.86 -0.30
CA ARG A 18 2.14 1.71 -1.07
C ARG A 18 0.62 1.70 -1.10
N SER A 19 0.05 1.65 -2.30
CA SER A 19 -1.39 1.42 -2.45
C SER A 19 -1.72 -0.01 -2.05
N LEU A 20 -2.80 -0.19 -1.30
CA LEU A 20 -3.29 -1.49 -0.86
C LEU A 20 -4.37 -1.99 -1.81
N LYS A 21 -4.48 -3.31 -1.96
CA LYS A 21 -5.63 -3.90 -2.63
C LYS A 21 -6.86 -3.65 -1.77
N THR A 22 -7.90 -3.13 -2.41
CA THR A 22 -9.22 -2.93 -1.80
C THR A 22 -10.25 -3.66 -2.65
N GLU A 23 -11.19 -4.35 -1.99
CA GLU A 23 -12.33 -4.98 -2.66
C GLU A 23 -13.40 -3.95 -3.03
N ASN A 24 -13.39 -2.80 -2.35
CA ASN A 24 -14.37 -1.73 -2.52
C ASN A 24 -13.75 -0.60 -3.34
N GLN A 25 -14.37 -0.27 -4.47
CA GLN A 25 -13.92 0.82 -5.35
C GLN A 25 -14.29 2.23 -4.83
N SER A 26 -15.09 2.30 -3.77
CA SER A 26 -15.54 3.57 -3.19
C SER A 26 -14.52 4.25 -2.28
N TYR A 27 -13.45 3.54 -1.88
CA TYR A 27 -12.34 4.12 -1.13
C TYR A 27 -11.01 3.58 -1.64
N ALA A 28 -9.96 4.38 -1.48
CA ALA A 28 -8.59 3.95 -1.71
C ALA A 28 -7.90 3.78 -0.36
N SER A 29 -7.10 2.72 -0.23
CA SER A 29 -6.35 2.43 0.99
C SER A 29 -4.86 2.44 0.69
N PHE A 30 -4.08 2.99 1.63
CA PHE A 30 -2.65 3.17 1.48
C PHE A 30 -1.93 2.78 2.76
N HIS A 31 -0.72 2.26 2.59
CA HIS A 31 0.21 2.04 3.67
C HIS A 31 1.38 3.01 3.52
N ILE A 32 1.64 3.78 4.57
CA ILE A 32 2.72 4.75 4.65
C ILE A 32 3.75 4.22 5.63
N GLU A 33 4.98 4.04 5.14
CA GLU A 33 6.14 3.68 5.95
C GLU A 33 7.03 4.92 6.13
N VAL A 34 7.31 5.24 7.38
CA VAL A 34 8.15 6.37 7.82
C VAL A 34 9.05 5.93 8.98
N TYR A 35 10.02 6.77 9.34
CA TYR A 35 10.75 6.56 10.59
C TYR A 35 9.85 6.78 11.82
N GLU A 36 10.18 6.10 12.91
CA GLU A 36 9.44 6.20 14.18
C GLU A 36 9.33 7.65 14.69
N ASN A 37 10.41 8.44 14.56
CA ASN A 37 10.42 9.86 14.94
C ASN A 37 9.40 10.71 14.15
N ASP A 38 9.06 10.27 12.94
CA ASP A 38 8.17 10.98 12.02
C ASP A 38 6.72 10.45 12.13
N LEU A 39 6.51 9.28 12.74
CA LEU A 39 5.21 8.63 12.85
C LEU A 39 4.19 9.50 13.59
N GLN A 40 4.60 10.15 14.68
CA GLN A 40 3.72 11.00 15.49
C GLN A 40 3.08 12.14 14.69
N GLN A 41 3.78 12.68 13.69
CA GLN A 41 3.25 13.73 12.82
C GLN A 41 2.14 13.21 11.90
N LEU A 42 2.24 11.94 11.47
CA LEU A 42 1.21 11.29 10.65
C LEU A 42 0.00 10.81 11.48
N LEU A 43 0.15 10.66 12.78
CA LEU A 43 -0.94 10.25 13.66
C LEU A 43 -1.76 11.43 14.18
N ASP A 44 -1.31 12.66 13.92
CA ASP A 44 -2.09 13.85 14.21
C ASP A 44 -3.33 13.91 13.29
N PRO A 45 -4.56 13.78 13.83
CA PRO A 45 -5.77 13.81 13.01
C PRO A 45 -6.01 15.18 12.35
N THR A 46 -5.40 16.26 12.85
CA THR A 46 -5.55 17.60 12.29
C THR A 46 -4.81 17.78 10.96
N PHE A 47 -3.84 16.91 10.69
CA PHE A 47 -3.10 16.92 9.42
C PHE A 47 -3.94 16.39 8.26
N TRP A 48 -4.89 15.48 8.52
CA TRP A 48 -5.60 14.77 7.46
C TRP A 48 -6.89 15.45 7.03
N PRO A 49 -7.28 15.31 5.74
CA PRO A 49 -8.59 15.74 5.28
C PRO A 49 -9.72 15.05 6.05
N GLU A 50 -10.87 15.74 6.14
CA GLU A 50 -12.07 15.16 6.74
C GLU A 50 -12.47 13.85 6.04
N GLY A 51 -12.78 12.83 6.84
CA GLY A 51 -13.16 11.50 6.36
C GLY A 51 -12.00 10.54 6.12
N CYS A 52 -10.73 10.96 6.30
CA CYS A 52 -9.60 10.04 6.30
C CYS A 52 -9.52 9.25 7.62
N LEU A 53 -9.20 7.95 7.51
CA LEU A 53 -8.95 7.06 8.65
C LEU A 53 -7.48 6.65 8.67
N ILE A 54 -6.82 6.89 9.81
CA ILE A 54 -5.38 6.67 9.95
C ILE A 54 -5.11 5.86 11.21
N PRO A 55 -5.07 4.53 11.10
CA PRO A 55 -4.69 3.67 12.21
C PRO A 55 -3.17 3.45 12.24
N GLU A 56 -2.62 3.35 13.44
CA GLU A 56 -1.27 2.85 13.66
C GLU A 56 -1.16 1.39 13.19
N PHE A 57 -0.03 1.04 12.58
CA PHE A 57 0.26 -0.31 12.17
C PHE A 57 1.69 -0.70 12.54
N TYR A 58 1.81 -1.73 13.37
CA TYR A 58 3.09 -2.31 13.77
C TYR A 58 3.25 -3.68 13.12
N GLY A 59 4.09 -3.76 12.09
CA GLY A 59 4.34 -5.00 11.38
C GLY A 59 4.91 -4.80 10.00
N LYS A 60 5.11 -5.91 9.29
CA LYS A 60 5.51 -5.89 7.88
C LYS A 60 4.27 -6.10 7.02
N LEU A 61 4.08 -5.22 6.04
CA LEU A 61 3.04 -5.38 5.05
C LEU A 61 3.35 -6.62 4.19
N LYS A 62 2.37 -7.52 4.04
CA LYS A 62 2.53 -8.70 3.18
C LYS A 62 2.33 -8.29 1.72
N ASN A 63 3.11 -8.89 0.81
CA ASN A 63 3.10 -8.51 -0.60
C ASN A 63 1.77 -8.79 -1.32
N ASP A 64 0.99 -9.75 -0.84
CA ASP A 64 -0.34 -10.07 -1.38
C ASP A 64 -1.36 -8.93 -1.16
N GLN A 65 -1.15 -8.10 -0.13
CA GLN A 65 -2.01 -6.97 0.25
C GLN A 65 -1.69 -5.68 -0.52
N ILE A 66 -0.52 -5.58 -1.15
CA ILE A 66 -0.10 -4.42 -1.94
C ILE A 66 -0.76 -4.51 -3.31
N SER A 67 -1.40 -3.44 -3.77
CA SER A 67 -1.86 -3.38 -5.16
C SER A 67 -0.63 -3.34 -6.05
N GLN A 68 -0.51 -4.26 -7.01
CA GLN A 68 0.42 -4.10 -8.12
C GLN A 68 -0.04 -2.87 -8.91
N GLU A 69 0.58 -1.72 -8.63
CA GLU A 69 0.47 -0.57 -9.49
C GLU A 69 1.16 -0.97 -10.80
N VAL A 70 0.37 -1.38 -11.80
CA VAL A 70 0.86 -1.64 -13.14
C VAL A 70 1.35 -0.30 -13.65
N ILE A 71 2.67 -0.06 -13.57
CA ILE A 71 3.31 1.05 -14.25
C ILE A 71 2.96 0.89 -15.74
N PRO A 72 2.18 1.80 -16.36
CA PRO A 72 1.92 1.72 -17.79
C PRO A 72 3.21 2.11 -18.50
N GLY A 73 4.07 1.13 -18.76
CA GLY A 73 5.37 1.33 -19.39
C GLY A 73 6.40 0.22 -19.16
N SER A 74 6.21 -0.69 -18.20
CA SER A 74 7.10 -1.85 -18.07
C SER A 74 6.54 -3.03 -18.84
N ASP A 75 6.90 -3.12 -20.11
CA ASP A 75 6.94 -4.40 -20.84
C ASP A 75 7.93 -5.31 -20.12
N SER A 76 7.45 -6.03 -19.11
CA SER A 76 8.16 -7.18 -18.57
C SER A 76 7.18 -8.34 -18.54
N ASN A 77 7.28 -9.13 -19.60
CA ASN A 77 6.75 -10.46 -19.75
C ASN A 77 7.06 -11.30 -18.50
N GLN A 78 6.11 -11.40 -17.56
CA GLN A 78 6.03 -12.56 -16.70
C GLN A 78 4.58 -12.80 -16.28
N PRO A 79 4.02 -14.00 -16.54
CA PRO A 79 2.65 -14.29 -16.17
C PRO A 79 2.51 -14.40 -14.64
N PRO A 80 1.34 -14.06 -14.08
CA PRO A 80 1.05 -14.25 -12.67
C PRO A 80 1.10 -15.75 -12.36
N TYR A 81 1.92 -16.11 -11.38
CA TYR A 81 2.04 -17.46 -10.86
C TYR A 81 0.69 -17.87 -10.25
N LEU A 82 -0.13 -18.55 -11.04
CA LEU A 82 -1.31 -19.29 -10.61
C LEU A 82 -1.25 -20.63 -11.32
N ASP A 83 -0.62 -21.61 -10.68
CA ASP A 83 -1.03 -22.99 -10.87
C ASP A 83 -1.16 -23.64 -9.50
N LEU A 84 -2.27 -23.30 -8.84
CA LEU A 84 -2.91 -24.21 -7.92
C LEU A 84 -3.95 -24.96 -8.74
N SER A 85 -3.69 -26.22 -9.08
CA SER A 85 -4.78 -27.19 -9.09
C SER A 85 -4.37 -28.63 -8.78
N PRO A 86 -5.32 -29.42 -8.23
CA PRO A 86 -5.09 -30.65 -7.49
C PRO A 86 -5.79 -31.88 -8.12
N ASN A 87 -5.08 -32.97 -8.38
CA ASN A 87 -5.72 -34.20 -8.87
C ASN A 87 -4.73 -35.38 -8.78
N THR A 88 -4.83 -36.20 -7.74
CA THR A 88 -5.52 -37.52 -7.70
C THR A 88 -4.89 -38.64 -8.56
N ASP A 89 -4.40 -39.64 -7.83
CA ASP A 89 -4.62 -41.08 -8.00
C ASP A 89 -3.99 -41.87 -9.18
N SER A 90 -3.40 -43.01 -8.77
CA SER A 90 -3.17 -44.28 -9.49
C SER A 90 -2.28 -44.34 -10.74
N LYS A 91 -1.17 -45.10 -10.63
CA LYS A 91 -1.14 -46.54 -10.91
C LYS A 91 0.16 -47.19 -10.44
#